data_AF-A0A953FWZ6-F1
#
_entry.id   AF-A0A953FWZ6-F1
#
_cell.length_a   1.000
_cell.length_b   1.000
_cell.length_c   1.000
_cell.angle_alpha   90.00
_cell.angle_beta   90.00
_cell.angle_gamma   90.00
#
_symmetry.space_group_name_H-M   'P 1'
#
loop_
_entity.id
_entity.type
_entity.pdbx_description
1 polymer ?
#
loop_
_entity_poly.entity_id
_entity_poly.type
_entity_poly.pdbx_seq_one_letter_code
_entity_poly.pdbx_strand_id
1 'polypeptide(L)'
;MRKNYRSAIPADKTSFTYDQGGGKEPLRKLESGPAAIAAVSNSKIACKPKLLDQVRNKLRVLHYGYSTEKTYLHWIKRFILFNQKRHPAEMGEEEIAAFLNHLATHQNVAASTQNQALCAVIFLYKQVLDKRVGDLRGLTWFKRPKLLPVVLSRQEIIRIFSNLSGVEHTIAALMYGSGLRLKECLSLRVKDLDFERGLICIRRAKGQKDRIVMLPACLKEVLRKQIERARALHQQDLKKGLGETVLPHALGRKYPGVGRSFKWQFIFPSISLCRDLLDTRFVRFHLHQSTPQKAFRAALEKAGIAKHAGLHTLRHSFATHLLEDGVDIRRVQELLGHSQLKTTMIYTHVTTEKGIGTRSPLDGLNLNTSKSPRIEDQSKKEAIPPAPTKNNNQSSRTISRRFRSLMIHLKSKTLLGLLPFFKD
;
A
#
# COMPACT_ATOMS: atom_id res chain seq x y z
N MET A 1 -26.69 21.25 -0.49
CA MET A 1 -26.87 21.78 0.88
C MET A 1 -25.58 21.64 1.67
N ARG A 2 -25.20 22.71 2.37
CA ARG A 2 -23.94 22.95 3.10
C ARG A 2 -23.69 21.97 4.25
N LYS A 3 -22.41 21.97 4.72
CA LYS A 3 -21.82 21.48 6.00
C LYS A 3 -20.82 20.33 5.78
N ASN A 4 -19.57 20.31 6.27
CA ASN A 4 -18.83 21.19 7.18
C ASN A 4 -17.31 20.95 6.98
N TYR A 5 -16.56 22.03 6.70
CA TYR A 5 -15.11 22.12 6.92
C TYR A 5 -14.89 23.02 8.15
N ARG A 6 -14.62 22.39 9.30
CA ARG A 6 -14.11 22.92 10.58
C ARG A 6 -13.76 21.65 11.36
N SER A 7 -12.66 21.47 12.09
CA SER A 7 -11.59 22.32 12.58
C SER A 7 -10.65 21.33 13.29
N ALA A 8 -9.34 21.42 13.09
CA ALA A 8 -8.37 20.71 13.92
C ALA A 8 -7.11 21.58 14.06
N ILE A 9 -7.26 22.65 14.83
CA ILE A 9 -6.17 23.42 15.43
C ILE A 9 -6.38 23.25 16.94
N PRO A 10 -5.46 22.66 17.71
CA PRO A 10 -5.43 22.87 19.13
C PRO A 10 -4.63 24.14 19.41
N ALA A 11 -5.35 25.16 19.88
CA ALA A 11 -4.78 26.18 20.73
C ALA A 11 -4.62 25.57 22.13
N ASP A 12 -3.46 25.73 22.75
CA ASP A 12 -3.43 25.80 24.21
C ASP A 12 -2.28 26.71 24.66
N LYS A 13 -2.68 27.81 25.28
CA LYS A 13 -1.84 28.75 26.03
C LYS A 13 -1.95 28.33 27.48
N THR A 14 -0.85 27.87 28.07
CA THR A 14 -0.72 27.86 29.53
C THR A 14 0.62 28.47 29.89
N SER A 15 0.50 29.65 30.49
CA SER A 15 1.52 30.42 31.18
C SER A 15 2.04 29.65 32.39
N PHE A 16 3.35 29.49 32.50
CA PHE A 16 4.03 29.21 33.75
C PHE A 16 5.19 30.19 33.91
N THR A 17 5.00 31.11 34.85
CA THR A 17 6.01 31.99 35.43
C THR A 17 6.82 31.22 36.46
N TYR A 18 8.15 31.23 36.37
CA TYR A 18 9.03 31.01 37.51
C TYR A 18 10.33 31.83 37.33
N ASP A 19 10.40 32.87 38.15
CA ASP A 19 11.51 33.25 39.03
C ASP A 19 12.96 33.09 38.52
N GLN A 20 13.59 34.23 38.24
CA GLN A 20 15.02 34.37 37.98
C GLN A 20 15.67 34.90 39.27
N GLY A 21 16.22 33.98 40.07
CA GLY A 21 17.09 34.32 41.20
C GLY A 21 18.56 34.12 40.85
N GLY A 22 19.34 35.20 40.94
CA GLY A 22 20.70 35.15 41.50
C GLY A 22 21.88 35.08 40.52
N GLY A 23 22.77 36.08 40.61
CA GLY A 23 24.20 35.89 40.34
C GLY A 23 24.84 36.81 39.30
N LYS A 24 24.89 38.12 39.58
CA LYS A 24 25.84 39.05 38.97
C LYS A 24 27.23 38.84 39.60
N GLU A 25 28.29 38.87 38.78
CA GLU A 25 29.59 39.59 38.96
C GLU A 25 30.77 38.90 38.22
N PRO A 26 31.86 39.61 37.86
CA PRO A 26 31.87 40.68 36.85
C PRO A 26 33.00 40.52 35.81
N LEU A 27 32.96 41.41 34.82
CA LEU A 27 33.93 41.60 33.75
C LEU A 27 35.36 41.87 34.26
N ARG A 28 36.36 41.24 33.62
CA ARG A 28 37.70 41.81 33.46
C ARG A 28 37.84 42.35 32.04
N LYS A 29 37.96 43.67 31.95
CA LYS A 29 38.38 44.43 30.78
C LYS A 29 39.86 44.16 30.50
N LEU A 30 40.21 43.96 29.24
CA LEU A 30 41.52 44.33 28.72
C LEU A 30 41.32 45.04 27.39
N GLU A 31 42.20 46.00 27.15
CA GLU A 31 42.01 47.22 26.38
C GLU A 31 42.23 47.08 24.86
N SER A 32 41.88 48.17 24.19
CA SER A 32 41.83 48.50 22.77
C SER A 32 43.16 48.51 22.01
N GLY A 33 43.10 48.20 20.71
CA GLY A 33 44.08 48.56 19.69
C GLY A 33 43.67 48.09 18.28
N PRO A 34 43.52 48.95 17.25
CA PRO A 34 42.84 48.65 16.01
C PRO A 34 43.79 48.26 14.87
N ALA A 35 43.47 47.23 14.08
CA ALA A 35 44.01 47.09 12.73
C ALA A 35 43.18 46.09 11.90
N ALA A 36 42.59 46.62 10.85
CA ALA A 36 41.97 45.97 9.70
C ALA A 36 42.28 44.47 9.49
N ILE A 37 41.26 43.63 9.67
CA ILE A 37 41.13 42.39 8.90
C ILE A 37 39.75 42.41 8.28
N ALA A 38 39.76 42.45 6.95
CA ALA A 38 38.64 42.58 6.06
C ALA A 38 37.44 41.73 6.48
N ALA A 39 36.30 42.39 6.63
CA ALA A 39 35.00 41.76 6.63
C ALA A 39 34.82 41.04 5.29
N VAL A 40 35.15 39.75 5.25
CA VAL A 40 34.60 38.84 4.25
C VAL A 40 33.14 38.70 4.62
N SER A 41 32.34 39.63 4.12
CA SER A 41 30.90 39.54 4.00
C SER A 41 30.58 38.26 3.26
N ASN A 42 30.37 37.18 4.00
CA ASN A 42 29.88 35.92 3.46
C ASN A 42 28.40 36.12 3.16
N SER A 43 28.12 36.90 2.11
CA SER A 43 26.83 37.03 1.47
C SER A 43 26.47 35.65 0.94
N LYS A 44 25.85 34.81 1.78
CA LYS A 44 25.07 33.67 1.33
C LYS A 44 24.07 34.20 0.32
N ILE A 45 24.37 34.03 -0.95
CA ILE A 45 23.44 34.18 -2.05
C ILE A 45 22.23 33.31 -1.68
N ALA A 46 21.15 33.95 -1.23
CA ALA A 46 19.89 33.28 -0.95
C ALA A 46 19.28 32.90 -2.31
N CYS A 47 19.84 31.86 -2.91
CA CYS A 47 19.33 31.29 -4.15
C CYS A 47 17.91 30.80 -3.85
N LYS A 48 16.91 31.34 -4.57
CA LYS A 48 15.51 30.96 -4.40
C LYS A 48 15.42 29.43 -4.39
N PRO A 49 14.85 28.79 -3.35
CA PRO A 49 14.84 27.34 -3.25
C PRO A 49 14.18 26.75 -4.49
N LYS A 50 14.78 25.71 -5.08
CA LYS A 50 14.22 25.05 -6.26
C LYS A 50 12.78 24.61 -5.95
N LEU A 51 11.89 24.62 -6.95
CA LEU A 51 10.48 24.28 -6.77
C LEU A 51 10.27 22.94 -6.03
N LEU A 52 11.07 21.92 -6.37
CA LEU A 52 10.99 20.62 -5.71
C LEU A 52 11.45 20.64 -4.24
N ASP A 53 12.38 21.52 -3.89
CA ASP A 53 12.82 21.71 -2.50
C ASP A 53 11.75 22.48 -1.71
N GLN A 54 11.04 23.42 -2.34
CA GLN A 54 9.86 24.06 -1.74
C GLN A 54 8.75 23.06 -1.46
N VAL A 55 8.44 22.18 -2.42
CA VAL A 55 7.46 21.08 -2.26
C VAL A 55 7.86 20.18 -1.10
N ARG A 56 9.14 19.76 -1.04
CA ARG A 56 9.67 18.94 0.06
C ARG A 56 9.50 19.62 1.41
N ASN A 57 9.90 20.89 1.51
CA ASN A 57 9.81 21.66 2.75
C ASN A 57 8.35 21.78 3.21
N LYS A 58 7.43 22.10 2.30
CA LYS A 58 5.99 22.20 2.61
C LYS A 58 5.39 20.88 3.07
N LEU A 59 5.72 19.77 2.41
CA LEU A 59 5.28 18.42 2.80
C LEU A 59 5.77 18.05 4.21
N ARG A 60 7.02 18.40 4.53
CA ARG A 60 7.61 18.13 5.85
C ARG A 60 7.01 18.99 6.96
N VAL A 61 6.74 20.27 6.66
CA VAL A 61 6.04 21.20 7.58
C VAL A 61 4.63 20.69 7.89
N LEU A 62 3.92 20.18 6.88
CA LEU A 62 2.59 19.58 7.05
C LEU A 62 2.65 18.13 7.60
N HIS A 63 3.83 17.66 8.01
CA HIS A 63 4.07 16.35 8.60
C HIS A 63 3.57 15.16 7.76
N TYR A 64 3.63 15.28 6.43
CA TYR A 64 3.37 14.14 5.55
C TYR A 64 4.47 13.07 5.71
N GLY A 65 4.09 11.80 5.60
CA GLY A 65 5.03 10.69 5.64
C GLY A 65 5.98 10.71 4.43
N TYR A 66 7.22 10.23 4.64
CA TYR A 66 8.24 10.18 3.59
C TYR A 66 7.82 9.44 2.31
N SER A 67 7.00 8.40 2.43
CA SER A 67 6.45 7.71 1.25
C SER A 67 5.57 8.62 0.41
N THR A 68 4.77 9.49 1.05
CA THR A 68 3.95 10.48 0.34
C THR A 68 4.82 11.53 -0.31
N GLU A 69 5.89 11.98 0.38
CA GLU A 69 6.89 12.89 -0.20
C GLU A 69 7.47 12.32 -1.50
N LYS A 70 7.97 11.08 -1.48
CA LYS A 70 8.54 10.42 -2.66
C LYS A 70 7.53 10.32 -3.80
N THR A 71 6.29 9.91 -3.49
CA THR A 71 5.23 9.76 -4.49
C THR A 71 4.81 11.10 -5.10
N TYR A 72 4.65 12.15 -4.28
CA TYR A 72 4.23 13.46 -4.79
C TYR A 72 5.33 14.08 -5.65
N LEU A 73 6.58 14.02 -5.20
CA LEU A 73 7.73 14.48 -5.99
C LEU A 73 7.85 13.72 -7.32
N HIS A 74 7.59 12.41 -7.34
CA HIS A 74 7.58 11.62 -8.56
C HIS A 74 6.51 12.11 -9.56
N TRP A 75 5.27 12.28 -9.12
CA TRP A 75 4.19 12.75 -9.98
C TRP A 75 4.38 14.18 -10.46
N ILE A 76 4.83 15.07 -9.57
CA ILE A 76 5.14 16.47 -9.93
C ILE A 76 6.26 16.52 -10.97
N LYS A 77 7.33 15.72 -10.82
CA LYS A 77 8.39 15.64 -11.83
C LYS A 77 7.85 15.14 -13.18
N ARG A 78 6.99 14.12 -13.18
CA ARG A 78 6.39 13.59 -14.41
C ARG A 78 5.48 14.60 -15.10
N PHE A 79 4.71 15.37 -14.33
CA PHE A 79 3.91 16.47 -14.85
C PHE A 79 4.79 17.55 -15.51
N ILE A 80 5.84 18.00 -14.82
CA ILE A 80 6.78 18.99 -15.38
C ILE A 80 7.44 18.48 -16.66
N LEU A 81 7.82 17.20 -16.71
CA LEU A 81 8.44 16.60 -17.90
C LEU A 81 7.45 16.47 -19.07
N PHE A 82 6.18 16.15 -18.79
CA PHE A 82 5.13 16.08 -19.81
C PHE A 82 4.93 17.45 -20.49
N ASN A 83 5.00 18.54 -19.73
CA ASN A 83 4.90 19.89 -20.24
C ASN A 83 6.26 20.51 -20.64
N GLN A 84 7.21 19.68 -21.08
CA GLN A 84 8.50 20.13 -21.65
C GLN A 84 9.32 21.03 -20.70
N LYS A 85 9.25 20.78 -19.38
CA LYS A 85 9.93 21.58 -18.34
C LYS A 85 9.45 23.03 -18.20
N ARG A 86 8.26 23.37 -18.76
CA ARG A 86 7.59 24.64 -18.47
C ARG A 86 7.32 24.78 -16.98
N HIS A 87 7.41 26.01 -16.46
CA HIS A 87 7.25 26.23 -15.04
C HIS A 87 5.76 26.05 -14.64
N PRO A 88 5.42 25.28 -13.60
CA PRO A 88 4.02 25.06 -13.19
C PRO A 88 3.22 26.31 -12.83
N ALA A 89 3.87 27.43 -12.56
CA ALA A 89 3.19 28.71 -12.38
C ALA A 89 2.59 29.27 -13.69
N GLU A 90 3.10 28.88 -14.86
CA GLU A 90 2.60 29.32 -16.18
C GLU A 90 1.53 28.38 -16.75
N MET A 91 1.22 27.32 -16.02
CA MET A 91 0.30 26.27 -16.44
C MET A 91 -0.97 26.31 -15.58
N GLY A 92 -2.09 25.88 -16.16
CA GLY A 92 -3.41 25.93 -15.53
C GLY A 92 -4.13 24.58 -15.58
N GLU A 93 -5.45 24.67 -15.63
CA GLU A 93 -6.34 23.50 -15.61
C GLU A 93 -6.23 22.66 -16.88
N GLU A 94 -5.99 23.29 -18.02
CA GLU A 94 -5.88 22.63 -19.33
C GLU A 94 -4.69 21.65 -19.35
N GLU A 95 -3.52 22.07 -18.89
CA GLU A 95 -2.34 21.20 -18.82
C GLU A 95 -2.53 20.07 -17.82
N ILE A 96 -3.20 20.32 -16.69
CA ILE A 96 -3.52 19.29 -15.70
C ILE A 96 -4.45 18.24 -16.32
N ALA A 97 -5.50 18.68 -17.03
CA ALA A 97 -6.43 17.79 -17.72
C ALA A 97 -5.75 17.00 -18.83
N ALA A 98 -4.92 17.65 -19.66
CA ALA A 98 -4.16 17.00 -20.72
C ALA A 98 -3.21 15.93 -20.16
N PHE A 99 -2.50 16.22 -19.07
CA PHE A 99 -1.63 15.25 -18.40
C PHE A 99 -2.42 14.05 -17.89
N LEU A 100 -3.53 14.28 -17.19
CA LEU A 100 -4.34 13.20 -16.63
C LEU A 100 -5.03 12.36 -17.72
N ASN A 101 -5.44 12.98 -18.83
CA ASN A 101 -5.97 12.27 -20.00
C ASN A 101 -4.88 11.44 -20.66
N HIS A 102 -3.67 11.96 -20.84
CA HIS A 102 -2.54 11.19 -21.37
C HIS A 102 -2.23 9.97 -20.49
N LEU A 103 -2.27 10.11 -19.16
CA LEU A 103 -2.11 8.98 -18.25
C LEU A 103 -3.20 7.91 -18.46
N ALA A 104 -4.45 8.32 -18.67
CA ALA A 104 -5.56 7.40 -18.84
C ALA A 104 -5.58 6.72 -20.22
N THR A 105 -5.37 7.48 -21.30
CA THR A 105 -5.55 6.96 -22.67
C THR A 105 -4.29 6.33 -23.24
N HIS A 106 -3.12 6.95 -23.05
CA HIS A 106 -1.87 6.48 -23.67
C HIS A 106 -1.11 5.53 -22.75
N GLN A 107 -1.11 5.80 -21.44
CA GLN A 107 -0.43 4.94 -20.47
C GLN A 107 -1.35 3.92 -19.79
N ASN A 108 -2.65 3.96 -20.09
CA ASN A 108 -3.66 3.05 -19.57
C ASN A 108 -3.56 2.82 -18.05
N VAL A 109 -3.30 3.89 -17.29
CA VAL A 109 -3.11 3.76 -15.85
C VAL A 109 -4.43 3.50 -15.14
N ALA A 110 -4.38 2.72 -14.05
CA ALA A 110 -5.53 2.52 -13.19
C ALA A 110 -6.03 3.84 -12.58
N ALA A 111 -7.34 3.94 -12.37
CA ALA A 111 -8.01 5.06 -11.68
C ALA A 111 -7.35 5.47 -10.35
N SER A 112 -6.83 4.51 -9.59
CA SER A 112 -6.11 4.74 -8.34
C SER A 112 -4.82 5.55 -8.52
N THR A 113 -4.07 5.22 -9.55
CA THR A 113 -2.80 5.83 -9.93
C THR A 113 -3.02 7.25 -10.44
N GLN A 114 -4.05 7.44 -11.28
CA GLN A 114 -4.45 8.76 -11.76
C GLN A 114 -4.91 9.68 -10.62
N ASN A 115 -5.75 9.18 -9.71
CA ASN A 115 -6.17 9.95 -8.52
C ASN A 115 -4.99 10.35 -7.64
N GLN A 116 -3.96 9.51 -7.54
CA GLN A 116 -2.74 9.83 -6.80
C GLN A 116 -1.92 10.93 -7.50
N ALA A 117 -1.83 10.89 -8.83
CA ALA A 117 -1.21 11.94 -9.64
C ALA A 117 -1.95 13.27 -9.46
N LEU A 118 -3.29 13.25 -9.58
CA LEU A 118 -4.15 14.41 -9.35
C LEU A 118 -3.93 15.01 -7.96
N CYS A 119 -3.88 14.20 -6.90
CA CYS A 119 -3.64 14.70 -5.54
C CYS A 119 -2.26 15.39 -5.41
N ALA A 120 -1.23 14.85 -6.05
CA ALA A 120 0.12 15.45 -6.03
C ALA A 120 0.16 16.79 -6.78
N VAL A 121 -0.53 16.89 -7.91
CA VAL A 121 -0.63 18.12 -8.70
C VAL A 121 -1.47 19.17 -7.95
N ILE A 122 -2.65 18.82 -7.43
CA ILE A 122 -3.45 19.73 -6.60
C ILE A 122 -2.64 20.23 -5.41
N PHE A 123 -1.85 19.36 -4.76
CA PHE A 123 -0.98 19.76 -3.66
C PHE A 123 0.03 20.82 -4.10
N LEU A 124 0.70 20.63 -5.25
CA LEU A 124 1.64 21.61 -5.80
C LEU A 124 0.98 22.99 -5.98
N TYR A 125 -0.16 23.05 -6.66
CA TYR A 125 -0.82 24.31 -6.94
C TYR A 125 -1.38 24.97 -5.69
N LYS A 126 -2.05 24.20 -4.82
CA LYS A 126 -2.74 24.73 -3.64
C LYS A 126 -1.81 25.10 -2.49
N GLN A 127 -0.75 24.32 -2.25
CA GLN A 127 0.08 24.44 -1.04
C GLN A 127 1.44 25.07 -1.28
N VAL A 128 1.92 25.08 -2.53
CA VAL A 128 3.25 25.59 -2.89
C VAL A 128 3.15 26.83 -3.75
N LEU A 129 2.25 26.85 -4.74
CA LEU A 129 2.08 27.99 -5.65
C LEU A 129 0.98 28.97 -5.20
N ASP A 130 0.23 28.63 -4.15
CA ASP A 130 -0.95 29.36 -3.65
C ASP A 130 -1.96 29.77 -4.75
N LYS A 131 -2.00 28.98 -5.84
CA LYS A 131 -2.96 29.15 -6.93
C LYS A 131 -4.18 28.29 -6.67
N ARG A 132 -5.36 28.89 -6.75
CA ARG A 132 -6.60 28.14 -6.83
C ARG A 132 -6.67 27.54 -8.23
N VAL A 133 -6.42 26.24 -8.32
CA VAL A 133 -6.94 25.47 -9.45
C VAL A 133 -8.45 25.54 -9.32
N GLY A 134 -9.13 26.05 -10.34
CA GLY A 134 -10.58 26.19 -10.38
C GLY A 134 -11.26 24.83 -10.47
N ASP A 135 -12.39 24.80 -11.17
CA ASP A 135 -13.28 23.67 -11.05
C ASP A 135 -12.89 22.55 -12.00
N LEU A 136 -12.19 21.57 -11.44
CA LEU A 136 -11.81 20.29 -12.07
C LEU A 136 -13.04 19.41 -12.40
N ARG A 137 -14.21 19.98 -12.68
CA ARG A 137 -15.50 19.29 -12.91
C ARG A 137 -15.45 18.33 -14.10
N GLY A 138 -14.52 18.52 -15.05
CA GLY A 138 -14.27 17.59 -16.15
C GLY A 138 -13.42 16.36 -15.77
N LEU A 139 -12.70 16.43 -14.65
CA LEU A 139 -11.92 15.32 -14.11
C LEU A 139 -12.81 14.55 -13.13
N THR A 140 -13.71 13.75 -13.68
CA THR A 140 -14.50 12.83 -12.86
C THR A 140 -13.55 11.98 -12.03
N TRP A 141 -13.70 12.04 -10.70
CA TRP A 141 -12.97 11.15 -9.81
C TRP A 141 -13.29 9.72 -10.21
N PHE A 142 -12.31 9.02 -10.80
CA PHE A 142 -12.55 7.70 -11.34
C PHE A 142 -12.87 6.74 -10.19
N LYS A 143 -14.13 6.31 -10.14
CA LYS A 143 -14.63 5.38 -9.12
C LYS A 143 -14.00 4.03 -9.39
N ARG A 144 -13.35 3.47 -8.37
CA ARG A 144 -12.80 2.12 -8.46
C ARG A 144 -13.95 1.10 -8.46
N PRO A 145 -13.87 0.02 -9.25
CA PRO A 145 -14.66 -1.16 -8.96
C PRO A 145 -14.26 -1.68 -7.58
N LYS A 146 -15.25 -2.01 -6.74
CA LYS A 146 -15.00 -2.60 -5.42
C LYS A 146 -14.75 -4.09 -5.62
N LEU A 147 -13.49 -4.50 -5.60
CA LEU A 147 -13.12 -5.91 -5.60
C LEU A 147 -13.35 -6.50 -4.21
N LEU A 148 -13.90 -7.72 -4.17
CA LEU A 148 -13.96 -8.49 -2.94
C LEU A 148 -12.53 -8.87 -2.51
N PRO A 149 -12.21 -8.79 -1.21
CA PRO A 149 -10.90 -9.15 -0.72
C PRO A 149 -10.70 -10.65 -0.91
N VAL A 150 -9.51 -11.02 -1.37
CA VAL A 150 -9.10 -12.42 -1.37
C VAL A 150 -8.91 -12.85 0.07
N VAL A 151 -9.43 -14.04 0.42
CA VAL A 151 -9.27 -14.67 1.72
C VAL A 151 -8.65 -16.06 1.51
N LEU A 152 -7.59 -16.34 2.29
CA LEU A 152 -6.96 -17.65 2.38
C LEU A 152 -7.66 -18.48 3.45
N SER A 153 -7.91 -19.76 3.15
CA SER A 153 -8.43 -20.73 4.11
C SER A 153 -7.39 -21.09 5.17
N ARG A 154 -7.81 -21.66 6.30
CA ARG A 154 -6.90 -22.12 7.37
C ARG A 154 -5.87 -23.13 6.84
N GLN A 155 -6.27 -24.05 5.97
CA GLN A 155 -5.36 -25.03 5.34
C GLN A 155 -4.36 -24.39 4.37
N GLU A 156 -4.79 -23.39 3.59
CA GLU A 156 -3.88 -22.61 2.75
C GLU A 156 -2.83 -21.87 3.59
N ILE A 157 -3.24 -21.26 4.71
CA ILE A 157 -2.33 -20.56 5.62
C ILE A 157 -1.29 -21.52 6.22
N ILE A 158 -1.72 -22.70 6.67
CA ILE A 158 -0.82 -23.73 7.19
C ILE A 158 0.24 -24.09 6.13
N ARG A 159 -0.18 -24.38 4.89
CA ARG A 159 0.76 -24.70 3.79
C ARG A 159 1.75 -23.57 3.49
N ILE A 160 1.29 -22.31 3.53
CA ILE A 160 2.18 -21.14 3.34
C ILE A 160 3.18 -21.05 4.49
N PHE A 161 2.73 -21.21 5.74
CA PHE A 161 3.59 -21.08 6.92
C PHE A 161 4.65 -22.19 6.98
N SER A 162 4.34 -23.41 6.55
CA SER A 162 5.33 -24.49 6.40
C SER A 162 6.45 -24.17 5.41
N ASN A 163 6.23 -23.23 4.48
CA ASN A 163 7.23 -22.78 3.49
C ASN A 163 7.94 -21.47 3.89
N LEU A 164 7.63 -20.92 5.07
CA LEU A 164 8.30 -19.74 5.62
C LEU A 164 9.20 -20.14 6.79
N SER A 165 10.33 -19.47 6.92
CA SER A 165 11.26 -19.69 8.04
C SER A 165 11.71 -18.36 8.65
N GLY A 166 12.30 -18.44 9.85
CA GLY A 166 12.96 -17.31 10.49
C GLY A 166 12.07 -16.10 10.83
N VAL A 167 12.59 -14.91 10.52
CA VAL A 167 11.96 -13.62 10.86
C VAL A 167 10.73 -13.37 10.00
N GLU A 168 10.77 -13.79 8.74
CA GLU A 168 9.70 -13.65 7.76
C GLU A 168 8.47 -14.45 8.19
N HIS A 169 8.66 -15.69 8.67
CA HIS A 169 7.61 -16.48 9.29
C HIS A 169 6.99 -15.74 10.49
N THR A 170 7.83 -15.21 11.39
CA THR A 170 7.37 -14.50 12.59
C THR A 170 6.53 -13.26 12.23
N ILE A 171 6.96 -12.50 11.21
CA ILE A 171 6.22 -11.33 10.71
C ILE A 171 4.86 -11.75 10.11
N ALA A 172 4.84 -12.78 9.27
CA ALA A 172 3.61 -13.30 8.67
C ALA A 172 2.64 -13.82 9.73
N ALA A 173 3.16 -14.58 10.71
CA ALA A 173 2.38 -15.10 11.82
C ALA A 173 1.81 -14.00 12.72
N LEU A 174 2.56 -12.92 12.99
CA LEU A 174 2.04 -11.75 13.71
C LEU A 174 0.95 -11.02 12.90
N MET A 175 1.12 -10.88 11.59
CA MET A 175 0.12 -10.25 10.74
C MET A 175 -1.19 -11.04 10.72
N TYR A 176 -1.11 -12.36 10.68
CA TYR A 176 -2.27 -13.24 10.76
C TYR A 176 -2.85 -13.33 12.17
N GLY A 177 -2.05 -13.49 13.22
CA GLY A 177 -2.54 -13.70 14.58
C GLY A 177 -3.01 -12.45 15.31
N SER A 178 -2.52 -11.27 14.93
CA SER A 178 -2.84 -9.99 15.58
C SER A 178 -3.50 -8.98 14.63
N GLY A 179 -3.70 -9.35 13.36
CA GLY A 179 -4.30 -8.47 12.35
C GLY A 179 -3.47 -7.21 12.04
N LEU A 180 -2.14 -7.22 12.23
CA LEU A 180 -1.29 -6.05 12.02
C LEU A 180 -1.16 -5.66 10.54
N ARG A 181 -1.02 -4.37 10.23
CA ARG A 181 -0.50 -3.96 8.92
C ARG A 181 0.99 -4.25 8.86
N LEU A 182 1.52 -4.52 7.67
CA LEU A 182 2.96 -4.79 7.49
C LEU A 182 3.85 -3.69 8.10
N LYS A 183 3.55 -2.42 7.81
CA LYS A 183 4.31 -1.30 8.38
C LYS A 183 4.20 -1.21 9.90
N GLU A 184 3.02 -1.50 10.46
CA GLU A 184 2.81 -1.51 11.92
C GLU A 184 3.68 -2.60 12.55
N CYS A 185 3.64 -3.82 12.00
CA CYS A 185 4.44 -4.96 12.44
C CYS A 185 5.95 -4.68 12.39
N LEU A 186 6.45 -4.15 11.26
CA LEU A 186 7.87 -3.80 11.12
C LEU A 186 8.31 -2.68 12.06
N SER A 187 7.42 -1.71 12.34
CA SER A 187 7.71 -0.58 13.22
C SER A 187 7.59 -0.88 14.72
N LEU A 188 7.22 -2.10 15.11
CA LEU A 188 7.09 -2.48 16.51
C LEU A 188 8.42 -2.31 17.25
N ARG A 189 8.35 -1.68 18.42
CA ARG A 189 9.49 -1.51 19.33
C ARG A 189 9.36 -2.44 20.51
N VAL A 190 10.47 -2.68 21.20
CA VAL A 190 10.51 -3.56 22.39
C VAL A 190 9.47 -3.15 23.44
N LYS A 191 9.31 -1.84 23.70
CA LYS A 191 8.34 -1.30 24.66
C LYS A 191 6.86 -1.49 24.28
N ASP A 192 6.57 -1.86 23.04
CA ASP A 192 5.20 -1.96 22.55
C ASP A 192 4.60 -3.36 22.82
N LEU A 193 5.42 -4.31 23.29
CA LEU A 193 4.98 -5.64 23.69
C LEU A 193 4.82 -5.77 25.20
N ASP A 194 3.67 -6.30 25.61
CA ASP A 194 3.40 -6.72 26.98
C ASP A 194 3.19 -8.25 26.99
N PHE A 195 4.21 -8.97 27.46
CA PHE A 195 4.19 -10.44 27.48
C PHE A 195 3.30 -11.02 28.58
N GLU A 196 3.16 -10.31 29.69
CA GLU A 196 2.36 -10.72 30.85
C GLU A 196 0.89 -10.68 30.48
N ARG A 197 0.42 -9.52 29.98
CA ARG A 197 -0.97 -9.35 29.56
C ARG A 197 -1.25 -9.96 28.18
N GLY A 198 -0.21 -10.30 27.41
CA GLY A 198 -0.35 -10.81 26.05
C GLY A 198 -0.93 -9.76 25.11
N LEU A 199 -0.43 -8.52 25.19
CA LEU A 199 -0.94 -7.37 24.43
C LEU A 199 0.17 -6.73 23.58
N ILE A 200 -0.22 -6.17 22.44
CA ILE A 200 0.62 -5.35 21.58
C ILE A 200 0.00 -3.95 21.49
N CYS A 201 0.74 -2.95 21.92
CA CYS A 201 0.36 -1.54 21.86
C CYS A 201 0.81 -0.92 20.53
N ILE A 202 -0.11 -0.77 19.57
CA ILE A 202 0.18 -0.14 18.29
C ILE A 202 0.01 1.36 18.44
N ARG A 203 1.14 2.08 18.42
CA ARG A 203 1.16 3.54 18.52
C ARG A 203 1.02 4.19 17.15
N ARG A 204 0.28 5.29 17.09
CA ARG A 204 0.10 6.13 15.90
C ARG A 204 -0.39 5.36 14.68
N ALA A 205 -1.43 4.54 14.87
CA ALA A 205 -2.13 3.96 13.74
C ALA A 205 -2.77 5.07 12.87
N LYS A 206 -3.26 4.70 11.68
CA LYS A 206 -3.90 5.64 10.74
C LYS A 206 -4.86 6.59 11.47
N GLY A 207 -4.58 7.90 11.42
CA GLY A 207 -5.33 8.93 12.16
C GLY A 207 -4.76 9.30 13.53
N GLN A 208 -3.52 8.90 13.84
CA GLN A 208 -2.84 9.13 15.12
C GLN A 208 -3.55 8.51 16.35
N LYS A 209 -4.38 7.49 16.13
CA LYS A 209 -5.00 6.75 17.22
C LYS A 209 -4.14 5.56 17.61
N ASP A 210 -3.98 5.37 18.91
CA ASP A 210 -3.36 4.18 19.46
C ASP A 210 -4.42 3.08 19.57
N ARG A 211 -4.01 1.82 19.37
CA ARG A 211 -4.90 0.67 19.59
C ARG A 211 -4.13 -0.49 20.18
N ILE A 212 -4.82 -1.31 20.94
CA ILE A 212 -4.27 -2.51 21.56
C ILE A 212 -4.79 -3.72 20.79
N VAL A 213 -3.90 -4.66 20.49
CA VAL A 213 -4.25 -5.94 19.87
C VAL A 213 -3.67 -7.11 20.68
N MET A 214 -4.20 -8.31 20.46
CA MET A 214 -3.72 -9.52 21.12
C MET A 214 -2.34 -9.94 20.63
N LEU A 215 -1.53 -10.50 21.53
CA LEU A 215 -0.28 -11.19 21.23
C LEU A 215 -0.51 -12.71 21.23
N PRO A 216 -0.35 -13.40 20.09
CA PRO A 216 -0.52 -14.86 20.02
C PRO A 216 0.41 -15.58 20.99
N ALA A 217 -0.16 -16.44 21.84
CA ALA A 217 0.59 -17.16 22.87
C ALA A 217 1.74 -18.00 22.29
N CYS A 218 1.50 -18.65 21.15
CA CYS A 218 2.50 -19.45 20.44
C CYS A 218 3.72 -18.65 19.93
N LEU A 219 3.60 -17.32 19.78
CA LEU A 219 4.70 -16.46 19.32
C LEU A 219 5.48 -15.82 20.46
N LYS A 220 5.04 -15.95 21.73
CA LYS A 220 5.71 -15.31 22.88
C LYS A 220 7.18 -15.71 22.97
N GLU A 221 7.47 -17.02 22.92
CA GLU A 221 8.85 -17.53 23.00
C GLU A 221 9.70 -17.17 21.79
N VAL A 222 9.11 -17.22 20.59
CA VAL A 222 9.79 -16.83 19.35
C VAL A 222 10.19 -15.35 19.39
N LEU A 223 9.30 -14.49 19.89
CA LEU A 223 9.54 -13.06 20.02
C LEU A 223 10.55 -12.74 21.12
N ARG A 224 10.54 -13.46 22.25
CA ARG A 224 11.60 -13.33 23.27
C ARG A 224 12.97 -13.59 22.67
N LYS A 225 13.14 -14.70 21.94
CA LYS A 225 14.39 -15.02 21.22
C LYS A 225 14.76 -13.95 20.18
N GLN A 226 13.78 -13.38 19.49
CA GLN A 226 14.02 -12.31 18.52
C GLN A 226 14.47 -11.00 19.18
N ILE A 227 13.89 -10.65 20.34
CA ILE A 227 14.29 -9.49 21.14
C ILE A 227 15.72 -9.69 21.67
N GLU A 228 16.08 -10.89 22.10
CA GLU A 228 17.45 -11.26 22.50
C GLU A 228 18.45 -10.98 21.36
N ARG A 229 18.13 -11.44 20.15
CA ARG A 229 18.95 -11.19 18.95
C ARG A 229 19.08 -9.70 18.65
N ALA A 230 17.96 -8.96 18.74
CA ALA A 230 17.96 -7.51 18.56
C ALA A 230 18.79 -6.79 19.64
N ARG A 231 18.79 -7.31 20.89
CA ARG A 231 19.60 -6.80 22.00
C ARG A 231 21.09 -7.00 21.73
N ALA A 232 21.49 -8.20 21.32
CA ALA A 232 22.88 -8.50 21.00
C ALA A 232 23.40 -7.59 19.87
N LEU A 233 22.59 -7.40 18.82
CA LEU A 233 22.93 -6.49 17.71
C LEU A 233 23.05 -5.04 18.19
N HIS A 234 22.10 -4.57 19.01
CA HIS A 234 22.14 -3.22 19.57
C HIS A 234 23.37 -2.97 20.44
N GLN A 235 23.76 -3.95 21.26
CA GLN A 235 24.99 -3.88 22.05
C GLN A 235 26.24 -3.77 21.17
N GLN A 236 26.30 -4.50 20.05
CA GLN A 236 27.39 -4.38 19.09
C GLN A 236 27.44 -2.99 18.44
N ASP A 237 26.28 -2.42 18.10
CA ASP A 237 26.21 -1.08 17.53
C ASP A 237 26.61 0.01 18.54
N LEU A 238 26.23 -0.15 19.81
CA LEU A 238 26.64 0.75 20.89
C LEU A 238 28.16 0.73 21.09
N LYS A 239 28.80 -0.45 21.04
CA LYS A 239 30.27 -0.57 21.09
C LYS A 239 30.96 0.17 19.93
N LYS A 240 30.29 0.25 18.76
CA LYS A 240 30.77 1.00 17.59
C LYS A 240 30.37 2.48 17.59
N GLY A 241 29.65 2.94 18.61
CA GLY A 241 29.15 4.33 18.70
C GLY A 241 27.91 4.65 17.84
N LEU A 242 27.29 3.65 17.18
CA LEU A 242 26.23 3.82 16.16
C LEU A 242 24.84 3.32 16.58
N GLY A 243 24.65 2.97 17.86
CA GLY A 243 23.41 2.39 18.41
C GLY A 243 22.25 3.38 18.63
N GLU A 244 22.06 4.38 17.77
CA GLU A 244 20.91 5.29 17.85
C GLU A 244 19.82 4.88 16.85
N THR A 245 18.56 5.00 17.26
CA THR A 245 17.39 4.71 16.40
C THR A 245 16.62 5.98 16.03
N VAL A 246 15.84 5.89 14.96
CA VAL A 246 14.94 6.98 14.54
C VAL A 246 13.85 7.16 15.60
N LEU A 247 13.79 8.36 16.19
CA LEU A 247 12.76 8.72 17.15
C LEU A 247 11.61 9.50 16.47
N PRO A 248 10.37 9.29 16.93
CA PRO A 248 9.24 10.03 16.34
C PRO A 248 9.19 11.51 16.77
N HIS A 249 9.04 12.42 15.80
CA HIS A 249 8.98 13.89 16.01
C HIS A 249 10.16 14.43 16.86
N ALA A 250 9.91 15.47 17.65
CA ALA A 250 10.88 16.10 18.53
C ALA A 250 11.19 15.30 19.81
N LEU A 251 10.84 14.01 19.90
CA LEU A 251 11.13 13.20 21.09
C LEU A 251 12.62 13.15 21.40
N GLY A 252 13.47 13.07 20.37
CA GLY A 252 14.93 13.13 20.55
C GLY A 252 15.44 14.47 21.09
N ARG A 253 14.71 15.57 20.85
CA ARG A 253 15.03 16.89 21.44
C ARG A 253 14.56 17.00 22.88
N LYS A 254 13.36 16.50 23.18
CA LYS A 254 12.78 16.53 24.54
C LYS A 254 13.54 15.63 25.51
N TYR A 255 14.02 14.49 25.04
CA TYR A 255 14.77 13.53 25.85
C TYR A 255 16.04 13.07 25.12
N PRO A 256 17.17 13.77 25.34
CA PRO A 256 18.46 13.41 24.76
C PRO A 256 18.86 11.97 25.15
N GLY A 257 19.48 11.23 24.24
CA GLY A 257 19.98 9.87 24.52
C GLY A 257 18.92 8.75 24.54
N VAL A 258 17.62 9.08 24.50
CA VAL A 258 16.55 8.07 24.48
C VAL A 258 16.62 7.14 23.27
N GLY A 259 17.18 7.61 22.16
CA GLY A 259 17.40 6.83 20.94
C GLY A 259 18.40 5.68 21.12
N ARG A 260 19.24 5.70 22.16
CA ARG A 260 20.17 4.63 22.52
C ARG A 260 19.57 3.60 23.48
N SER A 261 18.42 3.90 24.06
CA SER A 261 17.76 2.99 24.99
C SER A 261 17.19 1.78 24.24
N PHE A 262 17.41 0.59 24.80
CA PHE A 262 16.94 -0.67 24.20
C PHE A 262 15.42 -0.70 24.01
N LYS A 263 14.66 -0.07 24.92
CA LYS A 263 13.19 -0.02 24.87
C LYS A 263 12.63 0.61 23.58
N TRP A 264 13.41 1.49 22.93
CA TRP A 264 13.02 2.17 21.70
C TRP A 264 13.52 1.49 20.43
N GLN A 265 14.32 0.44 20.54
CA GLN A 265 14.81 -0.30 19.37
C GLN A 265 13.69 -1.12 18.72
N PHE A 266 13.83 -1.36 17.43
CA PHE A 266 12.92 -2.20 16.66
C PHE A 266 13.13 -3.67 17.00
N ILE A 267 12.03 -4.43 17.04
CA ILE A 267 12.06 -5.90 17.24
C ILE A 267 12.63 -6.59 16.00
N PHE A 268 12.35 -6.02 14.82
CA PHE A 268 12.84 -6.50 13.54
C PHE A 268 13.85 -5.50 12.96
N PRO A 269 15.08 -5.45 13.48
CA PRO A 269 16.11 -4.57 12.97
C PRO A 269 16.49 -4.91 11.52
N SER A 270 16.86 -3.89 10.75
CA SER A 270 17.51 -4.05 9.45
C SER A 270 18.88 -4.71 9.62
N ILE A 271 19.29 -5.47 8.60
CA ILE A 271 20.64 -6.07 8.51
C ILE A 271 21.69 -4.96 8.44
N SER A 272 21.45 -3.94 7.60
CA SER A 272 22.34 -2.80 7.40
C SER A 272 21.89 -1.56 8.16
N LEU A 273 22.86 -0.73 8.54
CA LEU A 273 22.64 0.63 9.00
C LEU A 273 22.28 1.53 7.80
N CYS A 274 21.44 2.54 8.05
CA CYS A 274 21.08 3.53 7.05
C CYS A 274 21.29 4.94 7.58
N ARG A 275 21.54 5.89 6.67
CA ARG A 275 21.58 7.31 7.04
C ARG A 275 20.17 7.80 7.31
N ASP A 276 19.97 8.49 8.44
CA ASP A 276 18.71 9.13 8.74
C ASP A 276 18.44 10.29 7.75
N LEU A 277 17.15 10.48 7.44
CA LEU A 277 16.67 11.43 6.43
C LEU A 277 16.64 12.87 6.97
N LEU A 278 16.56 13.01 8.29
CA LEU A 278 16.44 14.29 8.98
C LEU A 278 17.76 14.69 9.64
N ASP A 279 18.46 13.73 10.20
CA ASP A 279 19.76 13.93 10.82
C ASP A 279 20.79 13.11 10.07
N THR A 280 21.95 13.69 9.74
CA THR A 280 22.95 13.05 8.87
C THR A 280 23.62 11.80 9.46
N ARG A 281 23.12 11.30 10.60
CA ARG A 281 23.60 10.19 11.42
C ARG A 281 23.26 8.83 10.80
N PHE A 282 24.07 7.83 11.11
CA PHE A 282 23.75 6.43 10.79
C PHE A 282 22.92 5.82 11.90
N VAL A 283 21.81 5.20 11.53
CA VAL A 283 20.84 4.60 12.45
C VAL A 283 20.45 3.21 11.99
N ARG A 284 20.07 2.36 12.94
CA ARG A 284 19.44 1.08 12.61
C ARG A 284 17.93 1.26 12.48
N PHE A 285 17.44 1.11 11.27
CA PHE A 285 16.00 1.11 11.00
C PHE A 285 15.42 -0.31 11.10
N HIS A 286 14.11 -0.43 10.92
CA HIS A 286 13.48 -1.75 10.84
C HIS A 286 13.76 -2.43 9.49
N LEU A 287 13.54 -3.75 9.44
CA LEU A 287 13.65 -4.55 8.22
C LEU A 287 12.84 -3.94 7.08
N HIS A 288 13.43 -3.93 5.87
CA HIS A 288 12.76 -3.36 4.71
C HIS A 288 11.55 -4.22 4.28
N GLN A 289 10.43 -3.59 3.94
CA GLN A 289 9.16 -4.26 3.63
C GLN A 289 9.24 -5.27 2.48
N SER A 290 10.19 -5.09 1.54
CA SER A 290 10.35 -6.01 0.41
C SER A 290 10.79 -7.40 0.85
N THR A 291 11.54 -7.52 1.95
CA THR A 291 12.07 -8.80 2.42
C THR A 291 10.94 -9.78 2.78
N PRO A 292 10.04 -9.47 3.73
CA PRO A 292 8.93 -10.37 4.03
C PRO A 292 7.95 -10.50 2.86
N GLN A 293 7.79 -9.47 2.01
CA GLN A 293 6.92 -9.56 0.82
C GLN A 293 7.43 -10.58 -0.21
N LYS A 294 8.73 -10.57 -0.50
CA LYS A 294 9.35 -11.53 -1.43
C LYS A 294 9.31 -12.95 -0.86
N ALA A 295 9.64 -13.11 0.42
CA ALA A 295 9.57 -14.41 1.09
C ALA A 295 8.15 -14.98 1.08
N PHE A 296 7.14 -14.17 1.39
CA PHE A 296 5.74 -14.60 1.32
C PHE A 296 5.32 -15.01 -0.09
N ARG A 297 5.73 -14.27 -1.11
CA ARG A 297 5.43 -14.62 -2.50
C ARG A 297 6.06 -15.96 -2.89
N ALA A 298 7.33 -16.18 -2.55
CA ALA A 298 7.99 -17.46 -2.80
C ALA A 298 7.31 -18.62 -2.05
N ALA A 299 6.85 -18.40 -0.81
CA ALA A 299 6.12 -19.40 -0.05
C ALA A 299 4.74 -19.71 -0.64
N LEU A 300 4.03 -18.71 -1.17
CA LEU A 300 2.75 -18.87 -1.84
C LEU A 300 2.89 -19.72 -3.11
N GLU A 301 3.91 -19.46 -3.92
CA GLU A 301 4.22 -20.20 -5.13
C GLU A 301 4.56 -21.67 -4.80
N LYS A 302 5.41 -21.91 -3.78
CA LYS A 302 5.75 -23.27 -3.30
C LYS A 302 4.55 -24.03 -2.72
N ALA A 303 3.61 -23.33 -2.10
CA ALA A 303 2.41 -23.94 -1.55
C ALA A 303 1.37 -24.34 -2.63
N GLY A 304 1.61 -24.00 -3.90
CA GLY A 304 0.72 -24.33 -5.01
C GLY A 304 -0.62 -23.58 -4.96
N ILE A 305 -0.65 -22.37 -4.41
CA ILE A 305 -1.89 -21.61 -4.23
C ILE A 305 -2.07 -20.64 -5.39
N ALA A 306 -3.13 -20.85 -6.17
CA ALA A 306 -3.45 -20.05 -7.36
C ALA A 306 -4.05 -18.66 -7.04
N LYS A 307 -4.53 -18.45 -5.81
CA LYS A 307 -5.16 -17.17 -5.41
C LYS A 307 -4.14 -16.03 -5.48
N HIS A 308 -4.57 -14.87 -5.97
CA HIS A 308 -3.77 -13.65 -5.93
C HIS A 308 -3.66 -13.10 -4.50
N ALA A 309 -2.71 -13.64 -3.73
CA ALA A 309 -2.52 -13.34 -2.33
C ALA A 309 -1.17 -12.67 -2.05
N GLY A 310 -1.14 -11.85 -1.00
CA GLY A 310 0.08 -11.27 -0.45
C GLY A 310 -0.02 -11.15 1.07
N LEU A 311 0.97 -10.53 1.72
CA LEU A 311 0.96 -10.36 3.17
C LEU A 311 -0.29 -9.65 3.70
N HIS A 312 -0.88 -8.73 2.93
CA HIS A 312 -2.12 -8.06 3.36
C HIS A 312 -3.33 -9.00 3.37
N THR A 313 -3.32 -10.04 2.52
CA THR A 313 -4.33 -11.11 2.50
C THR A 313 -4.38 -11.85 3.83
N LEU A 314 -3.25 -12.03 4.54
CA LEU A 314 -3.24 -12.62 5.89
C LEU A 314 -4.10 -11.81 6.87
N ARG A 315 -4.07 -10.48 6.77
CA ARG A 315 -4.91 -9.60 7.61
C ARG A 315 -6.39 -9.68 7.21
N HIS A 316 -6.68 -9.88 5.93
CA HIS A 316 -8.04 -10.15 5.48
C HIS A 316 -8.54 -11.49 6.04
N SER A 317 -7.74 -12.56 5.92
CA SER A 317 -8.03 -13.85 6.51
C SER A 317 -8.22 -13.80 8.02
N PHE A 318 -7.37 -13.06 8.75
CA PHE A 318 -7.57 -12.85 10.19
C PHE A 318 -8.96 -12.28 10.50
N ALA A 319 -9.34 -11.23 9.80
CA ALA A 319 -10.63 -10.58 10.02
C ALA A 319 -11.80 -11.51 9.69
N THR A 320 -11.74 -12.20 8.56
CA THR A 320 -12.77 -13.14 8.14
C THR A 320 -12.87 -14.34 9.10
N HIS A 321 -11.74 -14.93 9.49
CA HIS A 321 -11.73 -16.07 10.41
C HIS A 321 -12.25 -15.70 11.80
N LEU A 322 -11.98 -14.49 12.31
CA LEU A 322 -12.59 -14.03 13.56
C LEU A 322 -14.12 -13.90 13.44
N LEU A 323 -14.61 -13.42 12.30
CA LEU A 323 -16.05 -13.35 12.05
C LEU A 323 -16.68 -14.74 11.93
N GLU A 324 -15.97 -15.69 11.31
CA GLU A 324 -16.37 -17.12 11.25
C GLU A 324 -16.37 -17.78 12.63
N ASP A 325 -15.45 -17.38 13.51
CA ASP A 325 -15.40 -17.83 14.91
C ASP A 325 -16.45 -17.12 15.80
N GLY A 326 -17.38 -16.36 15.21
CA GLY A 326 -18.49 -15.71 15.91
C GLY A 326 -18.13 -14.39 16.61
N VAL A 327 -16.95 -13.82 16.38
CA VAL A 327 -16.55 -12.55 17.00
C VAL A 327 -17.34 -11.39 16.40
N ASP A 328 -17.83 -10.50 17.28
CA ASP A 328 -18.59 -9.33 16.84
C ASP A 328 -17.79 -8.40 15.90
N ILE A 329 -18.48 -7.85 14.90
CA ILE A 329 -17.89 -6.99 13.87
C ILE A 329 -17.31 -5.70 14.44
N ARG A 330 -17.87 -5.14 15.54
CA ARG A 330 -17.27 -3.96 16.19
C ARG A 330 -15.96 -4.33 16.83
N ARG A 331 -15.87 -5.51 17.45
CA ARG A 331 -14.62 -5.99 18.02
C ARG A 331 -13.54 -6.18 16.95
N VAL A 332 -13.89 -6.77 15.81
CA VAL A 332 -12.97 -6.88 14.66
C VAL A 332 -12.58 -5.49 14.12
N GLN A 333 -13.52 -4.55 14.06
CA GLN A 333 -13.24 -3.16 13.64
C GLN A 333 -12.18 -2.49 14.54
N GLU A 334 -12.30 -2.64 15.86
CA GLU A 334 -11.37 -2.11 16.85
C GLU A 334 -9.97 -2.71 16.70
N LEU A 335 -9.87 -4.04 16.61
CA LEU A 335 -8.60 -4.76 16.44
C LEU A 335 -7.86 -4.33 15.17
N LEU A 336 -8.60 -4.15 14.08
CA LEU A 336 -8.04 -3.66 12.83
C LEU A 336 -7.76 -2.15 12.83
N GLY A 337 -8.34 -1.38 13.76
CA GLY A 337 -8.21 0.07 13.79
C GLY A 337 -8.84 0.74 12.57
N HIS A 338 -10.04 0.29 12.19
CA HIS A 338 -10.82 0.90 11.12
C HIS A 338 -11.66 2.06 11.67
N SER A 339 -11.53 3.24 11.07
CA SER A 339 -12.30 4.42 11.49
C SER A 339 -13.78 4.34 11.12
N GLN A 340 -14.13 3.52 10.12
CA GLN A 340 -15.49 3.35 9.64
C GLN A 340 -15.84 1.87 9.57
N LEU A 341 -17.03 1.52 10.05
CA LEU A 341 -17.54 0.14 10.01
C LEU A 341 -17.64 -0.39 8.58
N LYS A 342 -17.97 0.47 7.62
CA LYS A 342 -18.05 0.13 6.19
C LYS A 342 -16.78 -0.53 5.65
N THR A 343 -15.60 -0.20 6.19
CA THR A 343 -14.33 -0.84 5.80
C THR A 343 -14.22 -2.27 6.34
N THR A 344 -14.82 -2.55 7.50
CA THR A 344 -14.86 -3.88 8.12
C THR A 344 -15.97 -4.76 7.54
N MET A 345 -17.09 -4.17 7.12
CA MET A 345 -18.19 -4.89 6.45
C MET A 345 -17.76 -5.58 5.16
N ILE A 346 -16.62 -5.20 4.57
CA ILE A 346 -16.10 -5.91 3.40
C ILE A 346 -15.87 -7.41 3.72
N TYR A 347 -15.52 -7.75 4.97
CA TYR A 347 -15.29 -9.14 5.38
C TYR A 347 -16.57 -9.94 5.62
N THR A 348 -17.70 -9.29 5.89
CA THR A 348 -18.97 -9.99 6.10
C THR A 348 -19.52 -10.61 4.82
N HIS A 349 -19.08 -10.13 3.65
CA HIS A 349 -19.48 -10.66 2.35
C HIS A 349 -18.70 -11.92 1.96
N VAL A 350 -17.60 -12.23 2.66
CA VAL A 350 -16.70 -13.35 2.33
C VAL A 350 -16.80 -14.48 3.36
N THR A 351 -17.50 -14.25 4.47
CA THR A 351 -17.69 -15.21 5.57
C THR A 351 -18.58 -16.36 5.10
N THR A 352 -18.12 -17.60 5.24
CA THR A 352 -18.78 -18.78 4.65
C THR A 352 -20.21 -18.99 5.17
N GLU A 353 -20.47 -18.66 6.44
CA GLU A 353 -21.81 -18.79 7.05
C GLU A 353 -22.84 -17.76 6.58
N LYS A 354 -22.40 -16.64 5.97
CA LYS A 354 -23.29 -15.59 5.43
C LYS A 354 -23.11 -15.35 3.93
N GLY A 355 -22.06 -15.92 3.33
CA GLY A 355 -21.68 -15.70 1.94
C GLY A 355 -22.69 -16.30 0.96
N ILE A 356 -23.30 -17.43 1.33
CA ILE A 356 -24.45 -18.03 0.66
C ILE A 356 -25.18 -18.86 1.73
N GLY A 357 -25.91 -18.22 2.65
CA GLY A 357 -26.75 -18.93 3.65
C GLY A 357 -27.92 -19.72 3.03
N THR A 358 -27.80 -20.06 1.75
CA THR A 358 -28.75 -20.78 0.93
C THR A 358 -27.99 -21.97 0.35
N ARG A 359 -28.44 -23.19 0.60
CA ARG A 359 -27.90 -24.36 -0.11
C ARG A 359 -28.04 -24.11 -1.60
N SER A 360 -27.05 -24.50 -2.40
CA SER A 360 -27.21 -24.47 -3.84
C SER A 360 -28.43 -25.32 -4.18
N PRO A 361 -29.39 -24.83 -4.99
CA PRO A 361 -30.49 -25.66 -5.45
C PRO A 361 -30.00 -26.96 -6.10
N LEU A 362 -28.82 -26.93 -6.73
CA LEU A 362 -28.16 -28.09 -7.32
C LEU A 362 -27.79 -29.16 -6.29
N ASP A 363 -27.36 -28.75 -5.09
CA ASP A 363 -26.99 -29.69 -4.01
C ASP A 363 -28.23 -30.35 -3.39
N GLY A 364 -29.41 -29.78 -3.63
CA GLY A 364 -30.71 -30.40 -3.32
C GLY A 364 -31.20 -31.36 -4.42
N LEU A 365 -30.53 -31.39 -5.57
CA LEU A 365 -30.82 -32.31 -6.65
C LEU A 365 -29.82 -33.47 -6.56
N ASN A 366 -30.31 -34.70 -6.36
CA ASN A 366 -29.49 -35.92 -6.47
C ASN A 366 -29.09 -36.17 -7.93
N LEU A 367 -28.22 -35.32 -8.47
CA LEU A 367 -27.64 -35.50 -9.79
C LEU A 367 -26.46 -36.47 -9.66
N ASN A 368 -26.57 -37.64 -10.28
CA ASN A 368 -25.43 -38.54 -10.46
C ASN A 368 -24.37 -37.83 -11.33
N THR A 369 -23.36 -37.25 -10.68
CA THR A 369 -22.24 -36.54 -11.32
C THR A 369 -21.30 -37.46 -12.10
N SER A 370 -21.60 -38.75 -12.19
CA SER A 370 -20.84 -39.75 -12.96
C SER A 370 -21.06 -39.69 -14.48
N LYS A 371 -22.02 -38.90 -14.98
CA LYS A 371 -22.21 -38.67 -16.42
C LYS A 371 -21.46 -37.43 -16.89
N SER A 372 -20.13 -37.46 -16.81
CA SER A 372 -19.31 -36.59 -17.68
C SER A 372 -18.98 -37.39 -18.94
N PRO A 373 -19.14 -36.86 -20.16
CA PRO A 373 -18.81 -37.60 -21.37
C PRO A 373 -17.32 -37.96 -21.30
N ARG A 374 -17.02 -39.27 -21.39
CA ARG A 374 -15.65 -39.72 -21.64
C ARG A 374 -15.20 -39.00 -22.91
N ILE A 375 -14.22 -38.12 -22.79
CA ILE A 375 -13.43 -37.70 -23.93
C ILE A 375 -12.71 -38.98 -24.36
N GLU A 376 -13.30 -39.70 -25.32
CA GLU A 376 -12.66 -40.84 -25.94
C GLU A 376 -11.40 -40.32 -26.62
N ASP A 377 -10.26 -40.67 -26.01
CA ASP A 377 -8.95 -40.55 -26.58
C ASP A 377 -8.93 -41.39 -27.87
N GLN A 378 -9.15 -40.75 -29.02
CA GLN A 378 -9.07 -41.33 -30.37
C GLN A 378 -7.62 -41.66 -30.75
N SER A 379 -6.92 -42.38 -29.88
CA SER A 379 -5.55 -42.83 -30.10
C SER A 379 -5.40 -44.32 -29.78
N LYS A 380 -6.31 -45.16 -30.30
CA LYS A 380 -6.01 -46.57 -30.65
C LYS A 380 -7.15 -47.29 -31.36
N LYS A 381 -6.80 -47.82 -32.54
CA LYS A 381 -7.43 -48.92 -33.31
C LYS A 381 -8.64 -48.57 -34.19
N GLU A 382 -8.36 -48.03 -35.37
CA GLU A 382 -9.02 -48.52 -36.58
C GLU A 382 -8.07 -49.51 -37.27
N ALA A 383 -8.34 -50.80 -37.05
CA ALA A 383 -7.79 -51.87 -37.87
C ALA A 383 -8.58 -51.88 -39.18
N ILE A 384 -7.87 -51.68 -40.28
CA ILE A 384 -8.34 -51.75 -41.65
C ILE A 384 -8.93 -53.15 -41.90
N PRO A 385 -10.21 -53.32 -42.29
CA PRO A 385 -10.69 -54.58 -42.83
C PRO A 385 -10.22 -54.74 -44.31
N PRO A 386 -9.81 -55.93 -44.75
CA PRO A 386 -9.35 -56.14 -46.12
C PRO A 386 -10.51 -56.04 -47.11
N ALA A 387 -10.28 -55.30 -48.21
CA ALA A 387 -11.22 -55.12 -49.30
C ALA A 387 -11.44 -56.41 -50.10
N PRO A 388 -12.68 -56.74 -50.52
CA PRO A 388 -12.93 -57.83 -51.45
C PRO A 388 -12.61 -57.40 -52.88
N THR A 389 -11.80 -58.20 -53.56
CA THR A 389 -11.55 -58.13 -55.00
C THR A 389 -12.75 -58.65 -55.80
N LYS A 390 -13.27 -57.86 -56.76
CA LYS A 390 -13.58 -58.31 -58.14
C LYS A 390 -14.18 -57.16 -59.00
N ASN A 391 -13.42 -56.86 -60.06
CA ASN A 391 -13.78 -56.56 -61.45
C ASN A 391 -15.07 -55.83 -61.87
N ASN A 392 -14.78 -54.82 -62.69
CA ASN A 392 -15.37 -54.46 -63.99
C ASN A 392 -16.56 -53.49 -64.11
N ASN A 393 -16.24 -52.45 -64.90
CA ASN A 393 -17.01 -51.82 -65.97
C ASN A 393 -17.92 -50.61 -65.67
N GLN A 394 -17.46 -49.49 -66.24
CA GLN A 394 -18.17 -48.60 -67.17
C GLN A 394 -19.18 -47.56 -66.63
N SER A 395 -18.77 -46.29 -66.83
CA SER A 395 -19.49 -45.27 -67.64
C SER A 395 -20.27 -44.14 -66.94
N SER A 396 -20.06 -42.96 -67.53
CA SER A 396 -20.92 -41.75 -67.59
C SER A 396 -20.95 -40.84 -66.35
N ARG A 397 -20.37 -39.63 -66.41
CA ARG A 397 -20.83 -38.36 -67.04
C ARG A 397 -21.94 -37.64 -66.23
N THR A 398 -21.68 -36.34 -65.96
CA THR A 398 -22.66 -35.25 -65.65
C THR A 398 -23.21 -35.30 -64.21
N ILE A 399 -23.19 -34.26 -63.36
CA ILE A 399 -23.77 -32.90 -63.41
C ILE A 399 -23.08 -32.13 -62.25
N SER A 400 -22.22 -31.14 -62.46
CA SER A 400 -22.46 -29.73 -62.81
C SER A 400 -23.23 -28.90 -61.76
N ARG A 401 -22.53 -27.88 -61.25
CA ARG A 401 -23.01 -26.53 -60.89
C ARG A 401 -24.04 -26.39 -59.76
N ARG A 402 -23.54 -26.20 -58.51
CA ARG A 402 -24.28 -25.39 -57.51
C ARG A 402 -23.48 -24.79 -56.34
N PHE A 403 -22.19 -24.47 -56.49
CA PHE A 403 -21.40 -23.93 -55.36
C PHE A 403 -20.42 -22.78 -55.67
N ARG A 404 -20.69 -21.92 -56.67
CA ARG A 404 -19.86 -20.72 -56.95
C ARG A 404 -20.65 -19.45 -57.30
N SER A 405 -21.74 -19.14 -56.60
CA SER A 405 -22.39 -17.82 -56.74
C SER A 405 -23.12 -17.38 -55.46
N LEU A 406 -22.38 -17.22 -54.37
CA LEU A 406 -22.88 -16.55 -53.17
C LEU A 406 -21.76 -15.78 -52.44
N MET A 407 -20.94 -15.07 -53.20
CA MET A 407 -19.98 -14.07 -52.74
C MET A 407 -19.87 -13.06 -53.87
N ILE A 408 -20.26 -11.80 -53.63
CA ILE A 408 -20.36 -10.66 -54.57
C ILE A 408 -21.80 -10.37 -55.04
N HIS A 409 -22.65 -9.86 -54.14
CA HIS A 409 -23.60 -8.75 -54.39
C HIS A 409 -24.46 -8.53 -53.15
N LEU A 410 -24.19 -7.46 -52.39
CA LEU A 410 -25.17 -6.64 -51.65
C LEU A 410 -24.42 -5.58 -50.82
N LYS A 411 -23.72 -4.70 -51.53
CA LYS A 411 -23.62 -3.28 -51.16
C LYS A 411 -24.44 -2.52 -52.19
N SER A 412 -25.59 -2.01 -51.81
CA SER A 412 -26.17 -0.72 -52.25
C SER A 412 -27.69 -0.73 -52.07
N LYS A 413 -28.22 0.43 -51.68
CA LYS A 413 -29.63 0.81 -51.60
C LYS A 413 -30.37 0.39 -50.32
N THR A 414 -30.35 1.28 -49.34
CA THR A 414 -31.57 1.99 -48.91
C THR A 414 -31.18 3.21 -48.08
N LEU A 415 -31.65 4.37 -48.56
CA LEU A 415 -31.48 5.71 -48.02
C LEU A 415 -32.78 6.10 -47.31
N LEU A 416 -32.65 6.90 -46.23
CA LEU A 416 -33.60 7.87 -45.67
C LEU A 416 -34.92 7.37 -45.03
N GLY A 417 -35.14 7.77 -43.77
CA GLY A 417 -36.47 7.80 -43.16
C GLY A 417 -36.54 7.90 -41.62
N LEU A 418 -36.36 9.11 -41.08
CA LEU A 418 -37.14 9.73 -39.98
C LEU A 418 -37.41 8.99 -38.63
N LEU A 419 -36.83 9.57 -37.55
CA LEU A 419 -37.44 10.06 -36.27
C LEU A 419 -36.78 9.61 -34.94
N PRO A 420 -36.76 10.51 -33.90
CA PRO A 420 -36.10 10.34 -32.59
C PRO A 420 -37.07 9.88 -31.47
N PHE A 421 -36.61 9.90 -30.20
CA PHE A 421 -37.23 9.46 -28.91
C PHE A 421 -36.76 8.06 -28.47
N PHE A 422 -36.21 7.83 -27.26
CA PHE A 422 -36.77 8.13 -25.94
C PHE A 422 -35.69 8.37 -24.86
N LYS A 423 -36.00 9.29 -23.94
CA LYS A 423 -35.54 9.32 -22.55
C LYS A 423 -36.09 8.09 -21.80
N ASP A 424 -35.30 7.49 -20.93
CA ASP A 424 -35.55 7.37 -19.48
C ASP A 424 -34.28 6.91 -18.75
#